data_AF-A0A9P6HWI6-F1
#
_entry.id   AF-A0A9P6HWI6-F1
#
_cell.length_a   1.000
_cell.length_b   1.000
_cell.length_c   1.000
_cell.angle_alpha   90.00
_cell.angle_beta   90.00
_cell.angle_gamma   90.00
#
_symmetry.space_group_name_H-M   'P 1'
#
loop_
_entity.id
_entity.type
_entity.pdbx_description
1 polymer ?
#
loop_
_entity_poly.entity_id
_entity_poly.type
_entity_poly.pdbx_seq_one_letter_code
_entity_poly.pdbx_strand_id
1 'polypeptide(L)'
;MRFSITCAVALAASLATATPLVNRDQVSWEFPEAMLAKRQDVPAPGTPAYLCHENCGTSITLSREAGYCQNYQWIARYDACLQCANSFNIWQYYGNSITASAAACGLTATPV
;
A
#
# COMPACT_ATOMS: atom_id res chain seq x y z
N MET A 1 20.30 -11.26 44.30
CA MET A 1 19.88 -12.67 44.10
C MET A 1 19.05 -13.11 45.30
N ARG A 2 17.73 -13.22 45.14
CA ARG A 2 16.87 -14.04 46.01
C ARG A 2 15.74 -14.57 45.13
N PHE A 3 15.91 -15.82 44.70
CA PHE A 3 14.88 -16.61 44.04
C PHE A 3 13.99 -17.20 45.13
N SER A 4 12.67 -17.03 45.01
CA SER A 4 11.70 -17.78 45.81
C SER A 4 10.77 -18.52 44.86
N ILE A 5 11.00 -19.83 44.81
CA ILE A 5 10.20 -20.84 44.13
C ILE A 5 9.11 -21.28 45.11
N THR A 6 7.83 -21.12 44.77
CA THR A 6 6.76 -22.03 45.21
C THR A 6 5.59 -21.97 44.24
N CYS A 7 5.45 -23.05 43.47
CA CYS A 7 4.26 -23.43 42.73
C CYS A 7 3.08 -23.71 43.68
N ALA A 8 1.89 -23.22 43.35
CA ALA A 8 0.65 -23.95 43.63
C ALA A 8 -0.34 -23.63 42.53
N VAL A 9 -0.59 -24.66 41.73
CA VAL A 9 -1.47 -24.72 40.58
C VAL A 9 -2.91 -24.48 41.02
N ALA A 10 -3.59 -23.54 40.37
CA ALA A 10 -5.06 -23.51 40.35
C ALA A 10 -5.51 -23.19 38.91
N LEU A 11 -5.30 -24.15 38.00
CA LEU A 11 -6.07 -24.19 36.76
C LEU A 11 -7.50 -24.59 37.12
N ALA A 12 -8.32 -23.59 37.46
CA ALA A 12 -9.77 -23.74 37.40
C ALA A 12 -10.16 -23.74 35.92
N ALA A 13 -10.32 -24.94 35.35
CA ALA A 13 -10.89 -25.11 34.02
C ALA A 13 -12.37 -24.70 34.07
N SER A 14 -12.66 -23.45 33.72
CA SER A 14 -14.02 -23.03 33.41
C SER A 14 -14.46 -23.73 32.12
N LEU A 15 -15.32 -24.75 32.22
CA LEU A 15 -16.07 -25.25 31.07
C LEU A 15 -17.04 -24.16 30.63
N ALA A 16 -16.56 -23.25 29.78
CA ALA A 16 -17.43 -22.43 28.96
C ALA A 16 -18.18 -23.39 28.02
N THR A 17 -19.46 -23.61 28.31
CA THR A 17 -20.36 -24.30 27.38
C THR A 17 -20.35 -23.51 26.08
N ALA A 18 -19.77 -24.09 25.03
CA ALA A 18 -19.81 -23.54 23.69
C ALA A 18 -21.28 -23.48 23.27
N THR A 19 -21.87 -22.29 23.32
CA THR A 19 -23.12 -22.03 22.61
C THR A 19 -22.80 -22.17 21.12
N PRO A 20 -23.52 -23.01 20.35
CA PRO A 20 -23.35 -22.97 18.90
C PRO A 20 -23.71 -21.56 18.47
N LEU A 21 -22.72 -20.83 17.96
CA LEU A 21 -22.95 -19.55 17.32
C LEU A 21 -23.99 -19.81 16.23
N VAL A 22 -25.15 -19.19 16.43
CA VAL A 22 -26.22 -19.07 15.45
C VAL A 22 -25.58 -18.88 14.08
N ASN A 23 -26.01 -19.70 13.11
CA ASN A 23 -25.61 -19.58 11.71
C ASN A 23 -25.89 -18.15 11.26
N ARG A 24 -24.89 -17.27 11.38
CA ARG A 24 -24.86 -16.03 10.62
C ARG A 24 -24.86 -16.56 9.19
N ASP A 25 -25.90 -16.23 8.42
CA ASP A 25 -25.79 -16.18 6.97
C ASP A 25 -24.60 -15.27 6.66
N GLN A 26 -23.41 -15.85 6.70
CA GLN A 26 -22.25 -15.37 6.02
C GLN A 26 -22.68 -15.54 4.56
N VAL A 27 -23.21 -14.47 3.98
CA VAL A 27 -22.91 -14.20 2.58
C VAL A 27 -21.39 -14.30 2.55
N SER A 28 -20.89 -15.46 2.15
CA SER A 28 -19.47 -15.73 2.12
C SER A 28 -18.97 -14.85 0.99
N TRP A 29 -18.53 -13.67 1.38
CA TRP A 29 -17.78 -12.82 0.49
C TRP A 29 -16.40 -13.46 0.42
N GLU A 30 -16.33 -14.60 -0.29
CA GLU A 30 -15.09 -15.23 -0.70
C GLU A 30 -14.36 -14.16 -1.51
N PHE A 31 -13.39 -13.51 -0.86
CA PHE A 31 -12.47 -12.64 -1.57
C PHE A 31 -11.75 -13.55 -2.56
N PRO A 32 -11.89 -13.34 -3.88
CA PRO A 32 -11.27 -14.24 -4.85
C PRO A 32 -9.77 -14.29 -4.55
N GLU A 33 -9.22 -15.48 -4.33
CA GLU A 33 -7.81 -15.65 -3.96
C GLU A 33 -6.87 -15.03 -5.01
N ALA A 34 -7.32 -14.98 -6.28
CA ALA A 34 -6.67 -14.24 -7.36
C ALA A 34 -6.43 -12.75 -7.04
N MET A 35 -7.30 -12.10 -6.28
CA MET A 35 -7.11 -10.72 -5.84
C MET A 35 -6.09 -10.61 -4.69
N LEU A 36 -5.95 -11.63 -3.85
CA LEU A 36 -4.91 -11.72 -2.84
C LEU A 36 -3.54 -11.97 -3.50
N ALA A 37 -3.49 -12.83 -4.51
CA ALA A 37 -2.28 -13.10 -5.29
C ALA A 37 -1.73 -11.83 -5.96
N LYS A 38 -2.61 -10.99 -6.51
CA LYS A 38 -2.20 -9.72 -7.14
C LYS A 38 -1.53 -8.74 -6.18
N ARG A 39 -1.78 -8.84 -4.87
CA ARG A 39 -1.09 -8.02 -3.85
C ARG A 39 0.33 -8.49 -3.59
N GLN A 40 0.64 -9.76 -3.86
CA GLN A 40 1.98 -10.33 -3.70
C GLN A 40 2.92 -9.91 -4.85
N ASP A 41 2.36 -9.51 -6.00
CA ASP A 41 3.12 -8.92 -7.13
C ASP A 41 3.63 -7.50 -6.83
N VAL A 42 3.16 -6.87 -5.74
CA VAL A 42 3.65 -5.55 -5.34
C VAL A 42 5.09 -5.71 -4.82
N PRO A 43 6.06 -4.98 -5.38
CA PRO A 43 7.44 -5.09 -4.93
C PRO A 43 7.56 -4.85 -3.41
N ALA A 44 8.46 -5.56 -2.74
CA ALA A 44 8.63 -5.40 -1.30
C ALA A 44 9.05 -3.94 -0.95
N PRO A 45 8.57 -3.38 0.18
CA PRO A 45 9.00 -2.06 0.63
C PRO A 45 10.53 -1.92 0.69
N GLY A 46 11.04 -0.76 0.28
CA GLY A 46 12.48 -0.48 0.22
C GLY A 46 13.18 -1.01 -1.03
N THR A 47 12.51 -1.78 -1.89
CA THR A 47 13.07 -2.13 -3.22
C THR A 47 13.00 -0.95 -4.18
N PRO A 48 13.91 -0.84 -5.16
CA PRO A 48 13.84 0.20 -6.19
C PRO A 48 12.49 0.23 -6.96
N ALA A 49 11.91 -0.94 -7.23
CA ALA A 49 10.61 -1.03 -7.89
C ALA A 49 9.47 -0.51 -7.00
N TYR A 50 9.51 -0.80 -5.70
CA TYR A 50 8.53 -0.24 -4.74
C TYR A 50 8.64 1.28 -4.65
N LEU A 51 9.86 1.79 -4.53
CA LEU A 51 10.10 3.23 -4.47
C LEU A 51 9.62 3.93 -5.75
N CYS A 52 9.81 3.31 -6.92
CA CYS A 52 9.28 3.85 -8.18
C CYS A 52 7.75 3.92 -8.17
N HIS A 53 7.09 2.82 -7.78
CA HIS A 53 5.64 2.75 -7.66
C HIS A 53 5.10 3.78 -6.66
N GLU A 54 5.75 3.92 -5.50
CA GLU A 54 5.42 4.91 -4.48
C GLU A 54 5.56 6.34 -5.00
N ASN A 55 6.66 6.67 -5.69
CA ASN A 55 6.87 8.01 -6.26
C ASN A 55 5.78 8.38 -7.26
N CYS A 56 5.47 7.48 -8.20
CA CYS A 56 4.40 7.70 -9.18
C CYS A 56 3.03 7.85 -8.52
N GLY A 57 2.67 6.96 -7.59
CA GLY A 57 1.39 7.03 -6.88
C GLY A 57 1.25 8.26 -5.98
N THR A 58 2.32 8.64 -5.29
CA THR A 58 2.35 9.81 -4.40
C THR A 58 2.28 11.11 -5.19
N SER A 59 2.97 11.19 -6.34
CA SER A 59 2.86 12.33 -7.26
C SER A 59 1.41 12.59 -7.68
N ILE A 60 0.63 11.54 -7.99
CA ILE A 60 -0.80 11.68 -8.35
C ILE A 60 -1.65 12.08 -7.14
N THR A 61 -1.30 11.61 -5.94
CA THR A 61 -2.00 12.00 -4.72
C THR A 61 -1.81 13.49 -4.44
N LEU A 62 -0.55 13.94 -4.47
CA LEU A 62 -0.18 15.34 -4.25
C LEU A 62 -0.73 16.27 -5.34
N SER A 63 -0.91 15.79 -6.58
CA SER A 63 -1.48 16.60 -7.66
C SER A 63 -2.96 16.97 -7.46
N ARG A 64 -3.60 16.47 -6.40
CA ARG A 64 -4.99 16.81 -6.03
C ARG A 64 -5.06 18.02 -5.10
N GLU A 65 -3.92 18.46 -4.57
CA GLU A 65 -3.82 19.62 -3.69
C GLU A 65 -3.85 20.93 -4.48
N ALA A 66 -4.40 21.99 -3.89
CA ALA A 66 -4.38 23.30 -4.51
C ALA A 66 -2.93 23.83 -4.61
N GLY A 67 -2.54 24.36 -5.78
CA GLY A 67 -1.21 24.93 -5.98
C GLY A 67 -0.05 23.93 -6.05
N TYR A 68 -0.33 22.63 -6.23
CA TYR A 68 0.68 21.56 -6.20
C TYR A 68 1.84 21.75 -7.20
N CYS A 69 1.67 22.52 -8.28
CA CYS A 69 2.75 22.82 -9.23
C CYS A 69 3.96 23.52 -8.59
N GLN A 70 3.78 24.15 -7.41
CA GLN A 70 4.85 24.80 -6.64
C GLN A 70 5.22 23.98 -5.39
N ASN A 71 4.57 22.83 -5.16
CA ASN A 71 4.85 21.96 -4.03
C ASN A 71 6.10 21.13 -4.32
N TYR A 72 7.18 21.38 -3.56
CA TYR A 72 8.45 20.68 -3.72
C TYR A 72 8.33 19.15 -3.57
N GLN A 73 7.38 18.67 -2.76
CA GLN A 73 7.15 17.24 -2.60
C GLN A 73 6.54 16.65 -3.87
N TRP A 74 5.60 17.35 -4.52
CA TRP A 74 5.05 16.91 -5.79
C TRP A 74 6.14 16.87 -6.85
N ILE A 75 6.91 17.95 -7.00
CA ILE A 75 8.00 18.06 -7.98
C ILE A 75 9.00 16.90 -7.80
N ALA A 76 9.47 16.67 -6.58
CA ALA A 76 10.45 15.62 -6.31
C ALA A 76 9.90 14.21 -6.61
N ARG A 77 8.63 13.93 -6.30
CA ARG A 77 8.01 12.63 -6.56
C ARG A 77 7.69 12.44 -8.05
N TYR A 78 7.25 13.49 -8.72
CA TYR A 78 7.03 13.52 -10.16
C TYR A 78 8.33 13.21 -10.92
N ASP A 79 9.42 13.94 -10.62
CA ASP A 79 10.71 13.72 -11.26
C ASP A 79 11.24 12.31 -11.00
N ALA A 80 11.18 11.85 -9.75
CA ALA A 80 11.62 10.50 -9.39
C ALA A 80 10.79 9.40 -10.07
N CYS A 81 9.49 9.62 -10.31
CA CYS A 81 8.66 8.70 -11.10
C CYS A 81 9.15 8.61 -12.54
N LEU A 82 9.41 9.74 -13.20
CA LEU A 82 9.86 9.75 -14.59
C LEU A 82 11.22 9.06 -14.79
N GLN A 83 12.09 9.09 -13.79
CA GLN A 83 13.40 8.45 -13.84
C GLN A 83 13.35 6.92 -13.92
N CYS A 84 12.25 6.28 -13.50
CA CYS A 84 12.22 4.83 -13.31
C CYS A 84 11.01 4.14 -13.95
N ALA A 85 9.98 4.88 -14.38
CA ALA A 85 8.71 4.29 -14.79
C ALA A 85 8.83 3.32 -15.98
N ASN A 86 9.71 3.58 -16.94
CA ASN A 86 9.97 2.65 -18.05
C ASN A 86 10.81 1.44 -17.61
N SER A 87 11.84 1.69 -16.79
CA SER A 87 12.73 0.64 -16.28
C SER A 87 11.98 -0.48 -15.55
N PHE A 88 10.93 -0.12 -14.80
CA PHE A 88 10.06 -1.08 -14.13
C PHE A 88 8.75 -1.39 -14.89
N ASN A 89 8.59 -0.88 -16.10
CA ASN A 89 7.41 -1.04 -16.94
C ASN A 89 6.09 -0.69 -16.21
N ILE A 90 6.11 0.36 -15.39
CA ILE A 90 4.93 0.83 -14.62
C ILE A 90 4.27 2.06 -15.24
N TRP A 91 4.88 2.66 -16.27
CA TRP A 91 4.30 3.82 -16.96
C TRP A 91 2.90 3.53 -17.50
N GLN A 92 2.63 2.31 -17.95
CA GLN A 92 1.30 1.86 -18.37
C GLN A 92 0.20 2.03 -17.30
N TYR A 93 0.56 2.04 -16.00
CA TYR A 93 -0.39 2.17 -14.90
C TYR A 93 -0.57 3.63 -14.44
N TYR A 94 0.47 4.46 -14.57
CA TYR A 94 0.49 5.81 -14.02
C TYR A 94 0.47 6.93 -15.06
N GLY A 95 0.85 6.62 -16.31
CA GLY A 95 1.21 7.59 -17.32
C GLY A 95 0.12 8.59 -17.64
N ASN A 96 -1.14 8.14 -17.72
CA ASN A 96 -2.28 9.02 -18.01
C ASN A 96 -2.46 10.09 -16.92
N SER A 97 -2.43 9.69 -15.64
CA SER A 97 -2.61 10.62 -14.52
C SER A 97 -1.41 11.55 -14.34
N ILE A 98 -0.19 11.01 -14.48
CA ILE A 98 1.03 11.82 -14.42
C ILE A 98 1.04 12.86 -15.55
N THR A 99 0.75 12.44 -16.79
CA THR A 99 0.67 13.35 -17.95
C THR A 99 -0.37 14.44 -17.74
N ALA A 100 -1.57 14.10 -17.26
CA ALA A 100 -2.62 15.08 -16.99
C ALA A 100 -2.19 16.09 -15.90
N SER A 101 -1.56 15.63 -14.83
CA SER A 101 -1.06 16.52 -13.77
C SER A 101 0.08 17.43 -14.27
N ALA A 102 1.04 16.88 -15.01
CA ALA A 102 2.13 17.66 -15.60
C ALA A 102 1.60 18.75 -16.54
N ALA A 103 0.64 18.41 -17.40
CA ALA A 103 0.05 19.34 -18.36
C ALA A 103 -0.66 20.52 -17.66
N ALA A 104 -1.34 20.29 -16.54
CA ALA A 104 -1.95 21.36 -15.75
C ALA A 104 -0.93 22.33 -15.14
N CYS A 105 0.33 21.88 -14.98
CA CYS A 105 1.47 22.71 -14.57
C CYS A 105 2.29 23.25 -15.75
N GLY A 106 1.86 23.04 -16.99
CA GLY A 106 2.60 23.46 -18.19
C GLY A 106 3.83 22.60 -18.51
N LEU A 107 3.91 21.40 -17.95
CA LEU A 107 5.01 20.46 -18.15
C LEU A 107 4.60 19.33 -19.10
N THR A 108 5.59 18.72 -19.75
CA THR A 108 5.40 17.47 -20.51
C THR A 108 5.99 16.31 -19.73
N ALA A 109 5.18 15.29 -19.44
CA ALA A 109 5.65 14.09 -18.78
C ALA A 109 6.19 13.10 -19.81
N THR A 110 7.49 12.80 -19.73
CA THR A 110 8.14 11.78 -20.56
C THR A 110 9.10 11.01 -19.67
N PRO A 111 8.78 9.75 -19.31
CA PRO A 111 9.72 8.93 -18.56
C PRO A 111 10.95 8.60 -19.42
N VAL A 112 12.10 8.51 -18.78
CA VAL A 112 13.39 8.20 -19.42
C VAL A 112 13.62 6.70 -19.62
#